data_AF-A0A930DE25-F1
#
_entry.id   AF-A0A930DE25-F1
#
_cell.length_a   1.000
_cell.length_b   1.000
_cell.length_c   1.000
_cell.angle_alpha   90.00
_cell.angle_beta   90.00
_cell.angle_gamma   90.00
#
_symmetry.space_group_name_H-M   'P 1'
#
loop_
_entity.id
_entity.type
_entity.pdbx_description
1 polymer ?
#
loop_
_entity_poly.entity_id
_entity_poly.type
_entity_poly.pdbx_seq_one_letter_code
_entity_poly.pdbx_strand_id
1 'polypeptide(L)'
;MKLKQNIFLLIFTILLLLGLTGCGKKKVVLDDYLEFSSEGYDTKGTATVSFDYRKFEDEYGKKIKFKKKDERRKFIKEYSLKSSISDAKLLISTCVKLELDEDSNLSNGDTVNVKFDCDDELAEEYFGVEFSYSDVEYTVDNLNFPLTFP
;
A
#
# COMPACT_ATOMS: atom_id res chain seq x y z
N MET A 1 30.07 9.57 8.03
CA MET A 1 29.16 8.44 7.70
C MET A 1 28.45 7.84 8.93
N LYS A 2 29.12 7.65 10.07
CA LYS A 2 28.50 7.06 11.28
C LYS A 2 27.40 7.91 11.93
N LEU A 3 27.41 9.24 11.78
CA LEU A 3 26.40 10.11 12.39
C LEU A 3 25.01 9.96 11.74
N LYS A 4 24.93 9.91 10.41
CA LYS A 4 23.66 9.69 9.69
C LYS A 4 23.08 8.29 9.92
N GLN A 5 23.94 7.27 9.97
CA GLN A 5 23.54 5.88 10.25
C GLN A 5 23.05 5.71 11.70
N ASN A 6 23.69 6.39 12.66
CA ASN A 6 23.26 6.40 14.06
C ASN A 6 21.95 7.20 14.27
N ILE A 7 21.74 8.29 13.52
CA ILE A 7 20.46 9.03 13.52
C ILE A 7 19.34 8.16 12.94
N PHE A 8 19.58 7.45 11.84
CA PHE A 8 18.61 6.52 11.26
C PHE A 8 18.26 5.37 12.22
N LEU A 9 19.27 4.79 12.88
CA LEU A 9 19.06 3.76 13.91
C LEU A 9 18.30 4.29 15.13
N LEU A 10 18.55 5.54 15.56
CA LEU A 10 17.85 6.21 16.65
C LEU A 10 16.38 6.49 16.33
N ILE A 11 16.09 6.93 15.10
CA ILE A 11 14.71 7.16 14.64
C ILE A 11 13.96 5.82 14.60
N PHE A 12 14.60 4.76 14.09
CA PHE A 12 14.03 3.42 14.04
C PHE A 12 13.77 2.83 15.44
N THR A 13 14.65 3.08 16.41
CA THR A 13 14.45 2.64 17.81
C THR A 13 13.38 3.45 18.56
N ILE A 14 13.27 4.76 18.30
CA ILE A 14 12.22 5.61 18.87
C ILE A 14 10.84 5.19 18.34
N LEU A 15 10.73 4.84 17.05
CA LEU A 15 9.53 4.23 16.45
C LEU A 15 9.15 2.91 17.12
N LEU A 16 10.13 2.08 17.48
CA LEU A 16 9.91 0.82 18.20
C LEU A 16 9.39 1.04 19.64
N LEU A 17 9.85 2.10 20.31
CA LEU A 17 9.49 2.44 21.70
C LEU A 17 8.10 3.07 21.85
N LEU A 18 7.57 3.71 20.80
CA LEU A 18 6.20 4.27 20.80
C LEU A 18 5.09 3.21 20.67
N GLY A 19 5.45 1.94 20.44
CA GLY A 19 4.51 0.82 20.33
C GLY A 19 3.85 0.35 21.63
N LEU A 20 4.09 1.01 22.78
CA LEU A 20 3.70 0.53 24.12
C LEU A 20 2.70 1.42 24.88
N THR A 21 1.88 2.23 24.21
CA THR A 21 0.76 2.93 24.86
C THR A 21 -0.58 2.56 24.23
N GLY A 22 -1.36 1.75 24.95
CA GLY A 22 -2.65 1.17 24.55
C GLY A 22 -3.84 2.14 24.42
N CYS A 23 -3.64 3.33 23.85
CA CYS A 23 -4.72 4.26 23.48
C CYS A 23 -4.40 5.09 22.21
N GLY A 24 -3.41 4.72 21.41
CA GLY A 24 -3.05 5.40 20.16
C GLY A 24 -3.60 4.69 18.91
N LYS A 25 -3.87 5.45 17.84
CA LYS A 25 -4.17 4.89 16.52
C LYS A 25 -3.00 4.03 16.05
N LYS A 26 -3.29 2.92 15.39
CA LYS A 26 -2.27 2.04 14.81
C LYS A 26 -1.80 2.64 13.49
N LYS A 27 -0.55 3.07 13.45
CA LYS A 27 0.07 3.53 12.20
C LYS A 27 0.29 2.36 11.25
N VAL A 28 -0.17 2.50 10.01
CA VAL A 28 0.02 1.54 8.92
C VAL A 28 0.73 2.24 7.77
N VAL A 29 1.92 1.75 7.41
CA VAL A 29 2.73 2.29 6.31
C VAL A 29 2.37 1.53 5.03
N LEU A 30 1.84 2.18 3.99
CA LEU A 30 1.25 1.48 2.84
C LEU A 30 2.25 1.19 1.72
N ASP A 31 3.21 2.09 1.52
CA ASP A 31 4.20 2.07 0.44
C ASP A 31 5.14 0.85 0.50
N ASP A 32 5.34 0.27 1.68
CA ASP A 32 6.15 -0.94 1.90
C ASP A 32 5.56 -2.21 1.25
N TYR A 33 4.31 -2.17 0.78
CA TYR A 33 3.57 -3.31 0.23
C TYR A 33 3.21 -3.13 -1.24
N LEU A 34 3.82 -2.18 -1.93
CA LEU A 34 3.60 -1.99 -3.36
C LEU A 34 4.50 -2.91 -4.20
N GLU A 35 3.92 -3.53 -5.22
CA GLU A 35 4.62 -4.30 -6.23
C GLU A 35 4.35 -3.68 -7.60
N PHE A 36 5.42 -3.37 -8.33
CA PHE A 36 5.35 -2.77 -9.66
C PHE A 36 5.75 -3.77 -10.73
N SER A 37 5.13 -3.64 -11.90
CA SER A 37 5.52 -4.36 -13.09
C SER A 37 5.23 -3.53 -14.33
N SER A 38 6.04 -3.72 -15.37
CA SER A 38 5.84 -3.15 -16.68
C SER A 38 5.76 -4.24 -17.74
N GLU A 39 4.91 -4.06 -18.74
CA GLU A 39 4.76 -4.95 -19.87
C GLU A 39 4.50 -4.20 -21.18
N GLY A 40 4.71 -4.87 -22.31
CA GLY A 40 4.48 -4.30 -23.64
C GLY A 40 5.77 -3.90 -24.35
N TYR A 41 5.67 -2.87 -25.19
CA TYR A 41 6.77 -2.35 -25.99
C TYR A 41 7.09 -0.93 -25.60
N ASP A 42 8.35 -0.52 -25.79
CA ASP A 42 8.75 0.88 -25.66
C ASP A 42 7.82 1.79 -26.47
N THR A 43 7.36 2.91 -25.90
CA THR A 43 6.30 3.84 -26.39
C THR A 43 4.85 3.34 -26.34
N LYS A 44 4.63 2.06 -26.00
CA LYS A 44 3.31 1.42 -25.88
C LYS A 44 3.27 0.50 -24.66
N GLY A 45 4.05 0.83 -23.64
CA GLY A 45 4.13 0.06 -22.41
C GLY A 45 2.95 0.33 -21.51
N THR A 46 2.68 -0.63 -20.65
CA THR A 46 1.73 -0.50 -19.54
C THR A 46 2.47 -0.73 -18.24
N ALA A 47 2.24 0.14 -17.26
CA ALA A 47 2.69 -0.05 -15.89
C ALA A 47 1.52 -0.53 -15.05
N THR A 48 1.80 -1.41 -14.10
CA THR A 48 0.82 -1.90 -13.13
C THR A 48 1.44 -1.79 -11.75
N VAL A 49 0.66 -1.25 -10.82
CA VAL A 49 0.95 -1.29 -9.40
C VAL A 49 -0.07 -2.18 -8.72
N SER A 50 0.40 -3.06 -7.84
CA SER A 50 -0.43 -3.94 -7.04
C SER A 50 -0.01 -3.91 -5.58
N PHE A 51 -0.90 -4.35 -4.70
CA PHE A 51 -0.66 -4.39 -3.26
C PHE A 51 -0.38 -5.83 -2.81
N ASP A 52 0.77 -6.09 -2.19
CA ASP A 52 1.12 -7.39 -1.62
C ASP A 52 0.34 -7.64 -0.32
N TYR A 53 -0.88 -8.12 -0.49
CA TYR A 53 -1.77 -8.49 0.61
C TYR A 53 -1.18 -9.59 1.50
N ARG A 54 -0.30 -10.45 0.99
CA ARG A 54 0.25 -11.55 1.79
C ARG A 54 1.26 -11.00 2.79
N LYS A 55 2.21 -10.20 2.33
CA LYS A 55 3.18 -9.52 3.20
C LYS A 55 2.48 -8.61 4.20
N PHE A 56 1.46 -7.88 3.77
CA PHE A 56 0.64 -7.06 4.67
C PHE A 56 -0.07 -7.88 5.75
N GLU A 57 -0.71 -8.99 5.37
CA GLU A 57 -1.44 -9.84 6.31
C GLU A 57 -0.50 -10.56 7.29
N ASP A 58 0.68 -10.99 6.84
CA ASP A 58 1.71 -11.58 7.69
C ASP A 58 2.15 -10.61 8.80
N GLU A 59 2.25 -9.32 8.49
CA GLU A 59 2.65 -8.30 9.46
C GLU A 59 1.50 -7.80 10.35
N TYR A 60 0.34 -7.53 9.75
CA TYR A 60 -0.76 -6.81 10.40
C TYR A 60 -2.00 -7.65 10.67
N GLY A 61 -2.14 -8.85 10.10
CA GLY A 61 -3.35 -9.69 10.20
C GLY A 61 -3.80 -9.99 11.64
N LYS A 62 -2.85 -10.16 12.55
CA LYS A 62 -3.13 -10.34 13.99
C LYS A 62 -3.30 -9.02 14.73
N LYS A 63 -2.69 -7.93 14.23
CA LYS A 63 -2.64 -6.61 14.88
C LYS A 63 -3.89 -5.77 14.55
N ILE A 64 -4.45 -5.89 13.36
CA ILE A 64 -5.61 -5.12 12.91
C ILE A 64 -6.87 -5.94 13.15
N LYS A 65 -7.86 -5.29 13.77
CA LYS A 65 -9.15 -5.89 14.11
C LYS A 65 -10.27 -4.90 13.84
N PHE A 66 -11.38 -5.42 13.32
CA PHE A 66 -12.60 -4.64 13.17
C PHE A 66 -13.16 -4.35 14.56
N LYS A 67 -13.30 -3.07 14.91
CA LYS A 67 -13.70 -2.61 16.24
C LYS A 67 -15.17 -2.92 16.53
N LYS A 68 -16.07 -2.64 15.59
CA LYS A 68 -17.53 -2.76 15.77
C LYS A 68 -18.03 -4.15 15.39
N LYS A 69 -17.68 -5.18 16.18
CA LYS A 69 -17.92 -6.61 15.83
C LYS A 69 -19.36 -6.92 15.39
N ASP A 70 -20.37 -6.29 16.00
CA ASP A 70 -21.78 -6.51 15.66
C ASP A 70 -22.16 -5.96 14.28
N GLU A 71 -21.47 -4.93 13.80
CA GLU A 71 -21.68 -4.30 12.49
C GLU A 71 -20.87 -4.97 11.37
N ARG A 72 -19.82 -5.72 11.72
CA ARG A 72 -18.87 -6.31 10.76
C ARG A 72 -19.54 -7.07 9.62
N ARG A 73 -20.57 -7.87 9.92
CA ARG A 73 -21.30 -8.65 8.91
C ARG A 73 -22.04 -7.75 7.93
N LYS A 74 -22.65 -6.66 8.42
CA LYS A 74 -23.34 -5.67 7.58
C LYS A 74 -22.33 -4.92 6.72
N PHE A 75 -21.24 -4.46 7.34
CA PHE A 75 -20.14 -3.77 6.67
C PHE A 75 -19.58 -4.61 5.49
N ILE A 76 -19.22 -5.87 5.72
CA ILE A 76 -18.74 -6.77 4.64
C ILE A 76 -19.75 -6.91 3.49
N LYS A 77 -21.05 -6.98 3.79
CA LYS A 77 -22.09 -7.09 2.77
C LYS A 77 -22.24 -5.81 1.94
N GLU A 78 -22.11 -4.65 2.58
CA GLU A 78 -22.20 -3.35 1.91
C GLU A 78 -21.14 -3.20 0.82
N TYR A 79 -19.91 -3.65 1.09
CA TYR A 79 -18.82 -3.67 0.13
C TYR A 79 -18.79 -4.93 -0.77
N SER A 80 -19.82 -5.79 -0.71
CA SER A 80 -19.89 -7.04 -1.49
C SER A 80 -18.67 -7.98 -1.32
N LEU A 81 -18.08 -8.00 -0.12
CA LEU A 81 -16.87 -8.78 0.17
C LEU A 81 -17.22 -10.19 0.71
N LYS A 82 -16.26 -11.11 0.60
CA LYS A 82 -16.41 -12.48 1.15
C LYS A 82 -16.46 -12.46 2.67
N SER A 83 -17.37 -13.22 3.27
CA SER A 83 -17.53 -13.31 4.73
C SER A 83 -16.28 -13.79 5.47
N SER A 84 -15.43 -14.56 4.81
CA SER A 84 -14.16 -15.08 5.33
C SER A 84 -12.98 -14.11 5.24
N ILE A 85 -13.18 -12.89 4.71
CA ILE A 85 -12.13 -11.87 4.63
C ILE A 85 -11.57 -11.56 6.02
N SER A 86 -10.26 -11.44 6.14
CA SER A 86 -9.62 -11.01 7.39
C SER A 86 -9.82 -9.52 7.63
N ASP A 87 -9.69 -9.07 8.88
CA ASP A 87 -9.87 -7.65 9.20
C ASP A 87 -8.79 -6.75 8.58
N ALA A 88 -7.56 -7.26 8.44
CA ALA A 88 -6.49 -6.55 7.76
C ALA A 88 -6.79 -6.40 6.26
N LYS A 89 -7.23 -7.47 5.59
CA LYS A 89 -7.62 -7.38 4.19
C LYS A 89 -8.87 -6.52 4.00
N LEU A 90 -9.82 -6.59 4.93
CA LEU A 90 -11.02 -5.77 4.93
C LEU A 90 -10.66 -4.28 4.96
N LEU A 91 -9.76 -3.85 5.86
CA LEU A 91 -9.26 -2.48 5.93
C LEU A 91 -8.74 -2.00 4.57
N ILE A 92 -7.82 -2.74 3.95
CA ILE A 92 -7.23 -2.31 2.68
C ILE A 92 -8.28 -2.29 1.58
N SER A 93 -9.14 -3.32 1.48
CA SER A 93 -10.17 -3.41 0.45
C SER A 93 -11.28 -2.36 0.56
N THR A 94 -11.48 -1.74 1.73
CA THR A 94 -12.54 -0.73 1.91
C THR A 94 -12.02 0.69 2.05
N CYS A 95 -10.79 0.86 2.54
CA CYS A 95 -10.24 2.17 2.90
C CYS A 95 -9.11 2.62 2.00
N VAL A 96 -8.56 1.77 1.12
CA VAL A 96 -7.40 2.13 0.29
C VAL A 96 -7.72 1.88 -1.17
N LYS A 97 -7.58 2.92 -1.98
CA LYS A 97 -7.51 2.84 -3.43
C LYS A 97 -6.12 3.28 -3.88
N LEU A 98 -5.66 2.62 -4.93
CA LEU A 98 -4.32 2.74 -5.46
C LEU A 98 -4.44 2.98 -6.97
N GLU A 99 -3.86 4.06 -7.44
CA GLU A 99 -3.89 4.45 -8.85
C GLU A 99 -2.50 4.93 -9.29
N LEU A 100 -2.22 4.81 -10.58
CA LEU A 100 -1.08 5.50 -11.20
C LEU A 100 -1.57 6.79 -11.85
N ASP A 101 -0.72 7.81 -11.90
CA ASP A 101 -0.99 9.03 -12.66
C ASP A 101 -1.04 8.81 -14.17
N GLU A 102 -0.19 7.91 -14.68
CA GLU A 102 -0.18 7.39 -16.03
C GLU A 102 0.18 5.90 -16.00
N ASP A 103 -0.54 5.09 -16.77
CA ASP A 103 -0.39 3.63 -16.76
C ASP A 103 -0.16 3.02 -18.14
N SER A 104 -0.17 3.82 -19.21
CA SER A 104 -0.17 3.35 -20.60
C SER A 104 0.54 4.32 -21.55
N ASN A 105 0.94 3.84 -22.73
CA ASN A 105 1.77 4.57 -23.70
C ASN A 105 3.16 4.93 -23.16
N LEU A 106 3.65 4.15 -22.21
CA LEU A 106 4.91 4.38 -21.51
C LEU A 106 6.10 3.86 -22.31
N SER A 107 7.26 4.45 -22.05
CA SER A 107 8.58 4.09 -22.58
C SER A 107 9.52 3.72 -21.43
N ASN A 108 10.59 2.98 -21.74
CA ASN A 108 11.64 2.69 -20.76
C ASN A 108 12.28 4.01 -20.30
N GLY A 109 12.32 4.22 -18.99
CA GLY A 109 12.84 5.44 -18.36
C GLY A 109 11.78 6.49 -18.02
N ASP A 110 10.53 6.33 -18.46
CA ASP A 110 9.42 7.15 -17.97
C ASP A 110 9.21 6.89 -16.47
N THR A 111 8.77 7.91 -15.74
CA THR A 111 8.47 7.79 -14.31
C THR A 111 6.99 8.01 -14.08
N VAL A 112 6.37 7.08 -13.37
CA VAL A 112 4.96 7.13 -12.97
C VAL A 112 4.88 7.24 -11.45
N ASN A 113 3.85 7.94 -10.97
CA ASN A 113 3.61 8.20 -9.56
C ASN A 113 2.41 7.42 -9.05
N VAL A 114 2.55 6.84 -7.86
CA VAL A 114 1.43 6.22 -7.15
C VAL A 114 0.61 7.27 -6.43
N LYS A 115 -0.71 7.17 -6.59
CA LYS A 115 -1.71 7.93 -5.85
C LYS A 115 -2.45 7.00 -4.91
N PHE A 116 -2.34 7.28 -3.62
CA PHE A 116 -3.20 6.69 -2.60
C PHE A 116 -4.43 7.59 -2.40
N ASP A 117 -5.62 7.02 -2.57
CA ASP A 117 -6.88 7.61 -2.12
C ASP A 117 -7.37 6.78 -0.92
N CYS A 118 -7.22 7.35 0.28
CA CYS A 118 -7.51 6.67 1.54
C CYS A 118 -8.72 7.28 2.25
N ASP A 119 -9.63 6.41 2.71
CA ASP A 119 -10.72 6.79 3.60
C ASP A 119 -10.23 6.71 5.07
N ASP A 120 -9.54 7.78 5.49
CA ASP A 120 -8.93 7.88 6.82
C ASP A 120 -9.98 7.87 7.95
N GLU A 121 -11.14 8.47 7.71
CA GLU A 121 -12.24 8.51 8.68
C GLU A 121 -12.76 7.09 8.95
N LEU A 122 -13.01 6.31 7.89
CA LEU A 122 -13.47 4.94 8.00
C LEU A 122 -12.39 4.04 8.63
N ALA A 123 -11.13 4.22 8.24
CA ALA A 123 -10.01 3.47 8.82
C ALA A 123 -9.87 3.71 10.33
N GLU A 124 -10.03 4.94 10.79
CA GLU A 124 -10.01 5.29 12.20
C GLU A 124 -11.22 4.70 12.95
N GLU A 125 -12.42 4.91 12.42
CA GLU A 125 -13.69 4.53 13.05
C GLU A 125 -13.79 3.01 13.23
N TYR A 126 -13.53 2.25 12.18
CA TYR A 126 -13.77 0.81 12.17
C TYR A 126 -12.55 -0.04 12.50
N PHE A 127 -11.33 0.50 12.34
CA PHE A 127 -10.09 -0.26 12.57
C PHE A 127 -9.13 0.41 13.55
N GLY A 128 -9.30 1.71 13.82
CA GLY A 128 -8.36 2.47 14.64
C GLY A 128 -7.00 2.59 14.01
N VAL A 129 -6.98 2.72 12.68
CA VAL A 129 -5.77 2.84 11.89
C VAL A 129 -5.60 4.29 11.45
N GLU A 130 -4.34 4.70 11.38
CA GLU A 130 -3.90 5.92 10.73
C GLU A 130 -2.94 5.50 9.61
N PHE A 131 -3.24 5.86 8.37
CA PHE A 131 -2.38 5.53 7.25
C PHE A 131 -1.18 6.48 7.17
N SER A 132 -0.11 5.97 6.61
CA SER A 132 1.11 6.71 6.30
C SER A 132 1.63 6.18 4.99
N TYR A 133 2.00 7.09 4.11
CA TYR A 133 2.62 6.78 2.83
C TYR A 133 3.43 7.99 2.40
N SER A 134 4.52 7.75 1.68
CA SER A 134 5.25 8.81 0.98
C SER A 134 4.85 8.82 -0.50
N ASP A 135 5.34 9.84 -1.21
CA ASP A 135 5.33 9.84 -2.67
C ASP A 135 6.15 8.63 -3.15
N VAL A 136 5.53 7.77 -3.97
CA VAL A 136 6.19 6.60 -4.55
C VAL A 136 6.27 6.78 -6.06
N GLU A 137 7.49 6.84 -6.55
CA GLU A 137 7.83 6.90 -7.97
C GLU A 137 8.30 5.53 -8.43
N TYR A 138 7.87 5.14 -9.63
CA TYR A 138 8.37 3.96 -10.32
C TYR A 138 8.88 4.35 -11.70
N THR A 139 10.15 4.03 -11.96
CA THR A 139 10.74 4.19 -13.30
C THR A 139 10.42 2.94 -14.11
N VAL A 140 9.69 3.12 -15.20
CA VAL A 140 9.30 2.07 -16.14
C VAL A 140 10.55 1.44 -16.74
N ASP A 141 10.62 0.11 -16.66
CA ASP A 141 11.72 -0.67 -17.21
C ASP A 141 11.23 -1.96 -17.86
N ASN A 142 12.14 -2.70 -18.48
CA ASN A 142 11.88 -4.02 -19.08
C ASN A 142 10.80 -4.06 -20.18
N LEU A 143 10.45 -2.93 -20.79
CA LEU A 143 9.64 -2.91 -22.01
C LEU A 143 10.45 -3.41 -23.20
N ASN A 144 9.80 -4.16 -24.09
CA ASN A 144 10.48 -4.68 -25.27
C ASN A 144 10.73 -3.56 -26.30
N PHE A 145 11.95 -3.47 -26.82
CA PHE A 145 12.19 -2.64 -27.99
C PHE A 145 11.61 -3.33 -29.23
N PRO A 146 10.90 -2.61 -30.13
CA PRO A 146 10.43 -3.19 -31.37
C PRO A 146 11.62 -3.71 -32.19
N LEU A 147 11.50 -4.91 -32.74
CA LEU A 147 12.51 -5.47 -33.65
C LEU A 147 12.61 -4.57 -34.88
N THR A 148 13.74 -3.87 -35.01
CA THR A 148 14.09 -3.18 -36.24
C THR A 148 14.67 -4.21 -37.22
N PHE A 149 13.88 -4.59 -38.22
CA PHE A 149 14.41 -5.35 -39.35
C PHE A 149 15.18 -4.38 -40.27
N PRO A 150 16.43 -4.70 -40.66
CA PRO A 150 17.25 -3.87 -41.53
C PRO A 150 16.72 -3.81 -42.98
#